data_AF-A0AAE3HPH1-F1
#
_entry.id   AF-A0AAE3HPH1-F1
#
_cell.length_a   1.000
_cell.length_b   1.000
_cell.length_c   1.000
_cell.angle_alpha   90.00
_cell.angle_beta   90.00
_cell.angle_gamma   90.00
#
_symmetry.space_group_name_H-M   'P 1'
#
loop_
_entity.id
_entity.type
_entity.pdbx_description
1 polymer ?
#
loop_
_entity_poly.entity_id
_entity_poly.type
_entity_poly.pdbx_seq_one_letter_code
_entity_poly.pdbx_strand_id
1 'polypeptide(L)'
;MARESLFARWSDHRLSRLELVFVVIVLLVLVSMFLNYMLVMMARAERSMVESSIINMNSALRVQALHALANNGGSEIENFRHANPVALLEREIDWDQLEAKDSARVATLVRARNSALLPNYAGELTTEAGMELDPGSWYFDTEKDALVYLVRNAEVFRSELPGPARLRYQLEIGAGGNPEQASGATIGQIRLQPMDKYQWLF
;
A
#
# COMPACT_ATOMS: atom_id res chain seq x y z
N MET A 1 -42.07 5.48 47.34
CA MET A 1 -41.03 4.57 47.85
C MET A 1 -41.27 3.18 47.28
N ALA A 2 -40.52 2.77 46.24
CA ALA A 2 -40.40 1.38 45.76
C ALA A 2 -39.46 1.33 44.53
N ARG A 3 -38.13 1.39 44.74
CA ARG A 3 -37.12 1.19 43.67
C ARG A 3 -35.86 0.50 44.22
N GLU A 4 -35.99 -0.55 45.03
CA GLU A 4 -34.83 -1.33 45.48
C GLU A 4 -35.23 -2.81 45.62
N SER A 5 -35.01 -3.63 44.60
CA SER A 5 -34.92 -5.10 44.80
C SER A 5 -34.49 -5.92 43.57
N LEU A 6 -34.45 -5.37 42.35
CA LEU A 6 -34.11 -6.18 41.17
C LEU A 6 -32.61 -6.50 41.01
N PHE A 7 -31.71 -5.78 41.71
CA PHE A 7 -30.26 -6.03 41.63
C PHE A 7 -29.74 -7.02 42.66
N ALA A 8 -30.47 -7.32 43.74
CA ALA A 8 -29.99 -8.19 44.82
C ALA A 8 -30.03 -9.69 44.49
N ARG A 9 -30.82 -10.11 43.48
CA ARG A 9 -31.02 -11.54 43.17
C ARG A 9 -29.89 -12.19 42.35
N TRP A 10 -28.95 -11.41 41.83
CA TRP A 10 -27.88 -11.92 40.95
C TRP A 10 -26.57 -12.24 41.67
N SER A 11 -26.48 -11.99 42.98
CA SER A 11 -25.20 -12.04 43.73
C SER A 11 -24.99 -13.29 44.60
N ASP A 12 -25.95 -14.23 44.65
CA ASP A 12 -25.89 -15.41 45.54
C ASP A 12 -25.51 -16.72 44.82
N HIS A 13 -24.78 -16.63 43.71
CA HIS A 13 -24.23 -17.80 43.04
C HIS A 13 -22.78 -17.99 43.50
N ARG A 14 -22.57 -18.92 44.43
CA ARG A 14 -21.24 -19.48 44.71
C ARG A 14 -20.79 -20.20 43.43
N LEU A 15 -20.07 -19.50 42.56
CA LEU A 15 -19.52 -20.02 41.30
C LEU A 15 -18.89 -21.39 41.54
N SER A 16 -19.53 -22.43 41.01
CA SER A 16 -19.03 -23.80 41.12
C SER A 16 -17.74 -23.91 40.30
N ARG A 17 -16.76 -24.70 40.76
CA ARG A 17 -15.48 -24.90 40.03
C ARG A 17 -15.71 -25.35 38.58
N LEU A 18 -16.80 -26.07 38.30
CA LEU A 18 -17.18 -26.53 36.96
C LEU A 18 -17.73 -25.39 36.08
N GLU A 19 -18.48 -24.46 36.65
CA GLU A 19 -19.00 -23.29 35.94
C GLU A 19 -17.85 -22.38 35.50
N LEU A 20 -16.85 -22.19 36.38
CA LEU A 20 -15.63 -21.47 36.04
C LEU A 20 -14.90 -22.12 34.86
N VAL A 21 -14.73 -23.45 34.88
CA VAL A 21 -14.07 -24.18 33.77
C VAL A 21 -14.85 -23.99 32.46
N PHE A 22 -16.18 -24.07 32.51
CA PHE A 22 -17.01 -23.87 31.33
C PHE A 22 -16.87 -22.43 30.77
N VAL A 23 -16.96 -21.42 31.63
CA VAL A 23 -16.78 -20.01 31.24
C VAL A 23 -15.40 -19.78 30.64
N VAL A 24 -14.35 -20.37 31.21
CA VAL A 24 -12.98 -20.27 30.68
C VAL A 24 -12.88 -20.90 29.29
N ILE A 25 -13.46 -22.09 29.07
CA ILE A 25 -13.46 -22.73 27.74
C ILE A 25 -14.18 -21.85 26.71
N VAL A 26 -15.37 -21.36 27.04
CA VAL A 26 -16.14 -20.49 26.14
C VAL A 26 -15.35 -19.21 25.84
N LEU A 27 -14.72 -18.61 26.86
CA LEU A 27 -13.91 -17.42 26.70
C LEU A 27 -12.71 -17.67 25.77
N LEU A 28 -12.00 -18.78 25.94
CA LEU A 28 -10.86 -19.13 25.08
C LEU A 28 -11.29 -19.32 23.62
N VAL A 29 -12.42 -19.97 23.37
CA VAL A 29 -12.97 -20.14 22.02
C VAL A 29 -13.32 -18.77 21.41
N LEU A 30 -13.98 -17.90 22.17
CA LEU A 30 -14.35 -16.56 21.69
C LEU A 30 -13.13 -15.69 21.41
N VAL A 31 -12.12 -15.72 22.28
CA VAL A 31 -10.86 -14.99 22.08
C VAL A 31 -10.14 -15.53 20.84
N SER A 32 -10.04 -16.84 20.67
CA SER A 32 -9.43 -17.44 19.48
C SER A 32 -10.15 -17.03 18.20
N MET A 33 -11.48 -17.04 18.20
CA MET A 33 -12.28 -16.60 17.05
C MET A 33 -12.08 -15.11 16.77
N PHE A 34 -12.04 -14.28 17.81
CA PHE A 34 -11.81 -12.84 17.69
C PHE A 34 -10.43 -12.51 17.14
N LEU A 35 -9.38 -13.18 17.63
CA LEU A 35 -8.01 -12.99 17.13
C LEU A 35 -7.90 -13.38 15.66
N ASN A 36 -8.48 -14.52 15.26
CA ASN A 36 -8.50 -14.92 13.85
C ASN A 36 -9.28 -13.93 12.98
N TYR A 37 -10.42 -13.44 13.46
CA TYR A 37 -11.18 -12.41 12.76
C TYR A 37 -10.38 -11.11 12.60
N MET A 38 -9.70 -10.67 13.66
CA MET A 38 -8.86 -9.47 13.64
C MET A 38 -7.71 -9.61 12.64
N LEU A 39 -7.01 -10.75 12.60
CA LEU A 39 -5.92 -11.00 11.64
C LEU A 39 -6.43 -10.91 10.19
N VAL A 40 -7.54 -11.56 9.88
CA VAL A 40 -8.14 -11.51 8.54
C VAL A 40 -8.59 -10.09 8.18
N MET A 41 -9.19 -9.36 9.12
CA MET A 41 -9.61 -7.97 8.89
C MET A 41 -8.43 -7.03 8.68
N MET A 42 -7.34 -7.18 9.44
CA MET A 42 -6.12 -6.39 9.24
C MET A 42 -5.48 -6.66 7.88
N ALA A 43 -5.44 -7.92 7.43
CA ALA A 43 -4.91 -8.25 6.11
C ALA A 43 -5.80 -7.75 4.97
N ARG A 44 -7.13 -7.77 5.13
CA ARG A 44 -8.06 -7.15 4.17
C ARG A 44 -7.85 -5.63 4.09
N ALA A 45 -7.65 -4.98 5.24
CA ALA A 45 -7.35 -3.56 5.29
C ALA A 45 -6.00 -3.24 4.63
N GLU A 46 -4.95 -4.03 4.91
CA GLU A 46 -3.65 -3.90 4.27
C GLU A 46 -3.74 -4.04 2.75
N ARG A 47 -4.40 -5.10 2.26
CA ARG A 47 -4.64 -5.29 0.82
C ARG A 47 -5.34 -4.07 0.21
N SER A 48 -6.41 -3.59 0.85
CA SER A 48 -7.15 -2.41 0.37
C SER A 48 -6.28 -1.16 0.34
N MET A 49 -5.40 -0.98 1.32
CA MET A 49 -4.46 0.14 1.39
C MET A 49 -3.46 0.06 0.23
N VAL A 50 -2.83 -1.10 0.02
CA VAL A 50 -1.88 -1.34 -1.07
C VAL A 50 -2.53 -1.12 -2.43
N GLU A 51 -3.71 -1.71 -2.68
CA GLU A 51 -4.44 -1.54 -3.93
C GLU A 51 -4.80 -0.07 -4.18
N SER A 52 -5.23 0.66 -3.14
CA SER A 52 -5.54 2.09 -3.24
C SER A 52 -4.29 2.92 -3.56
N SER A 53 -3.16 2.63 -2.92
CA SER A 53 -1.87 3.26 -3.21
C SER A 53 -1.48 3.10 -4.68
N ILE A 54 -1.60 1.87 -5.21
CA ILE A 54 -1.29 1.58 -6.62
C ILE A 54 -2.27 2.27 -7.58
N ILE A 55 -3.57 2.31 -7.27
CA ILE A 55 -4.58 3.01 -8.09
C ILE A 55 -4.29 4.52 -8.14
N ASN A 56 -3.99 5.13 -7.00
CA ASN A 56 -3.68 6.54 -6.91
C ASN A 56 -2.38 6.87 -7.66
N MET A 57 -1.37 6.00 -7.52
CA MET A 57 -0.10 6.12 -8.24
C MET A 57 -0.30 6.02 -9.75
N ASN A 58 -1.05 5.02 -10.23
CA ASN A 58 -1.36 4.86 -11.65
C ASN A 58 -2.07 6.09 -12.23
N SER A 59 -2.98 6.70 -11.46
CA SER A 59 -3.69 7.90 -11.87
C SER A 59 -2.74 9.09 -12.00
N ALA A 60 -1.85 9.29 -11.02
CA ALA A 60 -0.85 10.34 -11.03
C ALA A 60 0.18 10.15 -12.17
N LEU A 61 0.65 8.93 -12.38
CA LEU A 61 1.59 8.59 -13.45
C LEU A 61 1.01 8.85 -14.85
N ARG A 62 -0.30 8.64 -15.05
CA ARG A 62 -0.96 8.97 -16.32
C ARG A 62 -1.00 10.47 -16.59
N VAL A 63 -1.25 11.28 -15.58
CA VAL A 63 -1.19 12.75 -15.69
C VAL A 63 0.24 13.18 -16.02
N GLN A 64 1.24 12.57 -15.38
CA GLN A 64 2.64 12.87 -15.67
C GLN A 64 3.05 12.44 -17.08
N ALA A 65 2.55 11.31 -17.56
CA ALA A 65 2.75 10.85 -18.95
C ALA A 65 2.17 11.84 -19.96
N LEU A 66 0.94 12.31 -19.72
CA LEU A 66 0.26 13.34 -20.51
C LEU A 66 1.10 14.62 -20.61
N HIS A 67 1.65 15.08 -19.49
CA HIS A 67 2.49 16.27 -19.43
C HIS A 67 3.83 16.08 -20.18
N ALA A 68 4.49 14.93 -20.00
CA ALA A 68 5.73 14.60 -20.71
C ALA A 68 5.52 14.49 -22.24
N LEU A 69 4.36 14.00 -22.68
CA LEU A 69 3.97 14.02 -24.09
C LEU A 69 3.81 15.43 -24.64
N ALA A 70 3.13 16.30 -23.88
CA ALA A 70 2.87 17.67 -24.30
C ALA A 70 4.15 18.49 -24.45
N ASN A 71 5.13 18.30 -23.56
CA ASN A 71 6.35 19.12 -23.53
C ASN A 71 7.50 18.54 -24.37
N ASN A 72 7.72 17.22 -24.34
CA ASN A 72 8.91 16.58 -24.93
C ASN A 72 8.57 15.55 -26.03
N GLY A 73 7.34 15.54 -26.54
CA GLY A 73 6.92 14.71 -27.67
C GLY A 73 6.99 13.20 -27.42
N GLY A 74 7.05 12.77 -26.16
CA GLY A 74 7.08 11.36 -25.76
C GLY A 74 8.44 10.68 -25.75
N SER A 75 9.51 11.36 -26.17
CA SER A 75 10.89 10.82 -26.15
C SER A 75 11.36 10.41 -24.76
N GLU A 76 10.85 11.08 -23.73
CA GLU A 76 11.21 10.86 -22.34
C GLU A 76 10.48 9.67 -21.70
N ILE A 77 9.40 9.21 -22.32
CA ILE A 77 8.54 8.16 -21.76
C ILE A 77 9.29 6.84 -21.74
N GLU A 78 10.10 6.52 -22.75
CA GLU A 78 10.90 5.28 -22.75
C GLU A 78 11.79 5.13 -21.52
N ASN A 79 12.30 6.26 -20.99
CA ASN A 79 13.14 6.25 -19.78
C ASN A 79 12.34 6.03 -18.49
N PHE A 80 11.01 6.15 -18.51
CA PHE A 80 10.21 5.97 -17.31
C PHE A 80 10.23 4.53 -16.80
N ARG A 81 10.41 3.53 -17.69
CA ARG A 81 10.39 2.10 -17.32
C ARG A 81 11.37 1.74 -16.20
N HIS A 82 12.51 2.42 -16.16
CA HIS A 82 13.57 2.21 -15.16
C HIS A 82 13.57 3.29 -14.06
N ALA A 83 12.72 4.31 -14.19
CA ALA A 83 12.69 5.41 -13.25
C ALA A 83 11.86 5.05 -12.03
N ASN A 84 12.29 5.56 -10.87
CA ASN A 84 11.48 5.52 -9.67
C ASN A 84 10.15 6.26 -9.90
N PRO A 85 8.99 5.57 -9.80
CA PRO A 85 7.68 6.18 -10.06
C PRO A 85 7.38 7.32 -9.08
N VAL A 86 7.92 7.29 -7.85
CA VAL A 86 7.76 8.37 -6.89
C VAL A 86 8.55 9.60 -7.32
N ALA A 87 9.79 9.41 -7.78
CA ALA A 87 10.62 10.48 -8.31
C ALA A 87 9.98 11.14 -9.56
N LEU A 88 9.32 10.35 -10.42
CA LEU A 88 8.58 10.88 -11.57
C LEU A 88 7.48 11.86 -11.16
N LEU A 89 6.81 11.62 -10.03
CA LEU A 89 5.76 12.52 -9.51
C LEU A 89 6.32 13.77 -8.84
N GLU A 90 7.57 13.74 -8.38
CA GLU A 90 8.23 14.91 -7.78
C GLU A 90 8.77 15.87 -8.84
N ARG A 91 9.11 15.34 -10.02
CA ARG A 91 9.71 16.10 -11.13
C ARG A 91 8.82 17.21 -11.72
N GLU A 92 7.50 17.15 -11.51
CA GLU A 92 6.56 18.16 -12.01
C GLU A 92 6.72 19.53 -11.32
N ILE A 93 7.41 19.60 -10.19
CA ILE A 93 7.58 20.86 -9.48
C ILE A 93 8.92 21.47 -9.89
N ASP A 94 8.85 22.43 -10.80
CA ASP A 94 9.96 23.33 -11.12
C ASP A 94 10.23 24.22 -9.91
N TRP A 95 11.03 23.69 -8.98
CA TRP A 95 11.42 24.34 -7.73
C TRP A 95 12.21 25.63 -7.96
N ASP A 96 12.78 25.80 -9.15
CA ASP A 96 13.58 26.97 -9.51
C ASP A 96 12.70 28.18 -9.86
N GLN A 97 11.42 27.97 -10.21
CA GLN A 97 10.46 29.04 -10.48
C GLN A 97 9.57 29.40 -9.29
N LEU A 98 9.61 28.62 -8.22
CA LEU A 98 8.92 28.96 -6.99
C LEU A 98 9.79 29.92 -6.18
N GLU A 99 9.23 31.08 -5.79
CA GLU A 99 9.92 32.00 -4.88
C GLU A 99 10.43 31.22 -3.64
N ALA A 100 11.62 31.58 -3.14
CA ALA A 100 12.27 30.88 -2.02
C ALA A 100 11.42 30.75 -0.74
N LYS A 101 10.37 31.57 -0.61
CA LYS A 101 9.40 31.54 0.49
C LYS A 101 8.35 30.43 0.35
N ASP A 102 8.03 30.02 -0.87
CA ASP A 102 6.99 29.03 -1.17
C ASP A 102 7.57 27.63 -1.37
N SER A 103 8.85 27.50 -1.74
CA SER A 103 9.53 26.22 -1.91
C SER A 103 9.43 25.32 -0.66
N ALA A 104 9.59 25.88 0.55
CA ALA A 104 9.45 25.12 1.80
C ALA A 104 8.01 24.60 2.04
N ARG A 105 7.00 25.40 1.68
CA ARG A 105 5.58 25.01 1.83
C ARG A 105 5.23 23.95 0.80
N VAL A 106 5.64 24.13 -0.45
CA VAL A 106 5.39 23.18 -1.53
C VAL A 106 6.15 21.87 -1.27
N ALA A 107 7.39 21.89 -0.77
CA ALA A 107 8.11 20.68 -0.36
C ALA A 107 7.37 19.91 0.75
N THR A 108 6.75 20.63 1.68
CA THR A 108 5.90 20.02 2.71
C THR A 108 4.64 19.39 2.10
N LEU A 109 4.02 20.04 1.12
CA LEU A 109 2.84 19.52 0.43
C LEU A 109 3.17 18.30 -0.43
N VAL A 110 4.32 18.28 -1.10
CA VAL A 110 4.79 17.14 -1.89
C VAL A 110 5.06 15.96 -0.99
N ARG A 111 5.77 16.18 0.11
CA ARG A 111 6.00 15.14 1.10
C ARG A 111 4.67 14.65 1.68
N ALA A 112 3.74 15.54 2.00
CA ALA A 112 2.42 15.15 2.47
C ALA A 112 1.63 14.33 1.43
N ARG A 113 1.67 14.73 0.16
CA ARG A 113 1.08 14.00 -0.97
C ARG A 113 1.72 12.62 -1.12
N ASN A 114 3.05 12.54 -1.15
CA ASN A 114 3.77 11.30 -1.36
C ASN A 114 3.60 10.35 -0.16
N SER A 115 3.60 10.85 1.08
CA SER A 115 3.24 10.08 2.28
C SER A 115 1.78 9.61 2.27
N ALA A 116 0.87 10.35 1.63
CA ALA A 116 -0.52 9.92 1.44
C ALA A 116 -0.68 8.90 0.31
N LEU A 117 0.17 8.95 -0.71
CA LEU A 117 0.19 7.99 -1.82
C LEU A 117 0.84 6.66 -1.41
N LEU A 118 1.99 6.73 -0.73
CA LEU A 118 2.77 5.59 -0.25
C LEU A 118 3.16 5.85 1.21
N PRO A 119 2.32 5.43 2.17
CA PRO A 119 2.66 5.58 3.59
C PRO A 119 3.91 4.75 3.91
N ASN A 120 4.85 5.30 4.68
CA ASN A 120 6.14 4.66 5.01
C ASN A 120 7.04 4.37 3.80
N TYR A 121 7.06 5.28 2.81
CA TYR A 121 8.05 5.20 1.73
C TYR A 121 9.45 5.58 2.25
N ALA A 122 10.39 4.63 2.16
CA ALA A 122 11.75 4.74 2.67
C ALA A 122 12.75 5.29 1.63
N GLY A 123 12.33 5.47 0.37
CA GLY A 123 13.20 5.95 -0.70
C GLY A 123 13.73 4.83 -1.60
N GLU A 124 14.85 5.13 -2.27
CA GLU A 124 15.55 4.22 -3.18
C GLU A 124 16.60 3.43 -2.41
N LEU A 125 16.52 2.11 -2.46
CA LEU A 125 17.38 1.19 -1.72
C LEU A 125 17.79 0.00 -2.60
N THR A 126 18.89 -0.66 -2.24
CA THR A 126 19.23 -1.96 -2.82
C THR A 126 18.27 -3.04 -2.32
N THR A 127 18.21 -4.16 -3.04
CA THR A 127 17.36 -5.29 -2.64
C THR A 127 17.65 -5.73 -1.19
N GLU A 128 18.94 -5.83 -0.81
CA GLU A 128 19.35 -6.26 0.54
C GLU A 128 18.93 -5.26 1.62
N ALA A 129 19.26 -3.98 1.46
CA ALA A 129 18.92 -2.94 2.44
C ALA A 129 17.40 -2.77 2.59
N GLY A 130 16.65 -2.93 1.50
CA GLY A 130 15.19 -2.89 1.53
C GLY A 130 14.56 -4.05 2.30
N MET A 131 15.17 -5.23 2.32
CA MET A 131 14.66 -6.39 3.07
C MET A 131 14.82 -6.27 4.59
N GLU A 132 15.66 -5.34 5.07
CA GLU A 132 15.87 -5.07 6.50
C GLU A 132 14.80 -4.12 7.08
N LEU A 133 13.96 -3.51 6.24
CA LEU A 133 12.91 -2.60 6.69
C LEU A 133 11.78 -3.32 7.44
N ASP A 134 11.09 -2.56 8.29
CA ASP A 134 9.91 -3.05 8.98
C ASP A 134 8.76 -3.37 8.00
N PRO A 135 8.00 -4.45 8.22
CA PRO A 135 6.82 -4.76 7.42
C PRO A 135 5.77 -3.62 7.41
N GLY A 136 5.22 -3.37 6.22
CA GLY A 136 4.35 -2.23 5.93
C GLY A 136 5.09 -0.99 5.43
N SER A 137 6.35 -1.14 5.02
CA SER A 137 7.16 -0.10 4.39
C SER A 137 7.20 -0.25 2.88
N TRP A 138 7.30 0.88 2.18
CA TRP A 138 7.52 0.93 0.73
C TRP A 138 8.95 1.36 0.44
N TYR A 139 9.57 0.84 -0.61
CA TYR A 139 10.84 1.33 -1.13
C TYR A 139 10.94 1.07 -2.63
N PHE A 140 11.82 1.79 -3.32
CA PHE A 140 12.14 1.49 -4.71
C PHE A 140 13.45 0.70 -4.74
N ASP A 141 13.40 -0.50 -5.31
CA ASP A 141 14.55 -1.38 -5.49
C ASP A 141 15.32 -0.96 -6.75
N THR A 142 16.51 -0.39 -6.56
CA THR A 142 17.35 0.12 -7.64
C THR A 142 18.02 -0.99 -8.47
N GLU A 143 18.05 -2.23 -7.98
CA GLU A 143 18.64 -3.36 -8.71
C GLU A 143 17.62 -4.06 -9.61
N LYS A 144 16.33 -3.92 -9.29
CA LYS A 144 15.22 -4.59 -9.98
C LYS A 144 14.29 -3.63 -10.71
N ASP A 145 14.54 -2.32 -10.62
CA ASP A 145 13.67 -1.25 -11.14
C ASP A 145 12.21 -1.44 -10.70
N ALA A 146 12.00 -1.72 -9.42
CA ALA A 146 10.72 -2.15 -8.89
C ALA A 146 10.33 -1.37 -7.64
N LEU A 147 9.08 -0.92 -7.58
CA LEU A 147 8.47 -0.44 -6.34
C LEU A 147 8.07 -1.64 -5.50
N VAL A 148 8.61 -1.73 -4.29
CA VAL A 148 8.44 -2.86 -3.38
C VAL A 148 7.66 -2.44 -2.15
N TYR A 149 6.70 -3.28 -1.75
CA TYR A 149 6.01 -3.19 -0.46
C TYR A 149 6.29 -4.43 0.37
N LEU A 150 6.74 -4.25 1.61
CA LEU A 150 6.88 -5.33 2.57
C LEU A 150 5.54 -5.61 3.25
N VAL A 151 5.06 -6.84 3.16
CA VAL A 151 3.74 -7.23 3.68
C VAL A 151 3.80 -7.42 5.20
N ARG A 152 2.94 -6.71 5.92
CA ARG A 152 2.79 -6.76 7.38
C ARG A 152 2.13 -8.04 7.84
N ASN A 153 1.04 -8.46 7.21
CA ASN A 153 0.28 -9.64 7.60
C ASN A 153 0.74 -10.89 6.83
N ALA A 154 2.01 -11.26 7.00
CA ALA A 154 2.64 -12.37 6.27
C ALA A 154 1.99 -13.75 6.52
N GLU A 155 1.31 -13.93 7.66
CA GLU A 155 0.61 -15.18 8.03
C GLU A 155 -0.49 -15.56 7.03
N VAL A 156 -1.14 -14.55 6.45
CA VAL A 156 -2.25 -14.67 5.49
C VAL A 156 -1.86 -14.20 4.09
N PHE A 157 -0.56 -14.26 3.78
CA PHE A 157 -0.01 -13.91 2.48
C PHE A 157 0.91 -15.02 1.96
N ARG A 158 0.87 -15.25 0.64
CA ARG A 158 1.75 -16.19 -0.06
C ARG A 158 2.30 -15.55 -1.33
N SER A 159 3.60 -15.73 -1.54
CA SER A 159 4.33 -15.35 -2.75
C SER A 159 5.36 -16.41 -3.09
N GLU A 160 5.79 -16.46 -4.36
CA GLU A 160 6.87 -17.34 -4.83
C GLU A 160 8.27 -16.84 -4.42
N LEU A 161 8.36 -15.63 -3.85
CA LEU A 161 9.61 -14.99 -3.47
C LEU A 161 10.21 -15.57 -2.18
N PRO A 162 11.54 -15.79 -2.14
CA PRO A 162 12.24 -16.12 -0.91
C PRO A 162 12.42 -14.89 -0.01
N GLY A 163 12.52 -15.11 1.31
CA GLY A 163 12.75 -14.07 2.31
C GLY A 163 11.43 -13.45 2.82
N PRO A 164 11.47 -12.18 3.28
CA PRO A 164 10.29 -11.49 3.77
C PRO A 164 9.18 -11.41 2.71
N ALA A 165 7.94 -11.56 3.16
CA ALA A 165 6.74 -11.42 2.33
C ALA A 165 6.70 -10.03 1.72
N ARG A 166 6.65 -9.94 0.39
CA ARG A 166 6.69 -8.67 -0.33
C ARG A 166 5.95 -8.71 -1.65
N LEU A 167 5.53 -7.54 -2.09
CA LEU A 167 4.96 -7.27 -3.40
C LEU A 167 5.94 -6.42 -4.20
N ARG A 168 6.16 -6.77 -5.46
CA ARG A 168 7.01 -5.99 -6.37
C ARG A 168 6.18 -5.52 -7.55
N TYR A 169 6.26 -4.24 -7.85
CA TYR A 169 5.57 -3.59 -8.95
C TYR A 169 6.57 -2.93 -9.88
N GLN A 170 6.52 -3.27 -11.15
CA GLN A 170 7.33 -2.63 -12.18
C GLN A 170 6.49 -1.59 -12.92
N LEU A 171 7.10 -0.47 -13.29
CA LEU A 171 6.46 0.49 -14.16
C LEU A 171 6.48 -0.03 -15.60
N GLU A 172 5.29 -0.31 -16.13
CA GLU A 172 5.14 -0.69 -17.51
C GLU A 172 4.54 0.44 -18.35
N ILE A 173 5.07 0.54 -19.56
CA ILE A 173 4.63 1.44 -20.61
C ILE A 173 4.21 0.54 -21.76
N GLY A 174 2.90 0.37 -21.95
CA GLY A 174 2.35 -0.35 -23.09
C GLY A 174 1.82 0.62 -24.13
N ALA A 175 1.83 0.29 -25.43
CA ALA A 175 1.19 1.12 -26.45
C ALA A 175 -0.31 1.29 -26.16
N GLY A 176 -0.84 2.51 -26.26
CA GLY A 176 -2.23 2.79 -25.96
C GLY A 176 -3.13 2.54 -27.17
N GLY A 177 -4.20 1.76 -26.98
CA GLY A 177 -5.33 1.67 -27.92
C GLY A 177 -5.30 0.49 -28.89
N ASN A 178 -6.45 0.25 -29.53
CA ASN A 178 -6.60 -0.68 -30.65
C ASN A 178 -5.77 -0.15 -31.84
N PRO A 179 -4.83 -0.93 -32.42
CA PRO A 179 -3.98 -0.47 -33.53
C PRO A 179 -4.74 0.06 -34.76
N GLU A 180 -6.02 -0.29 -34.91
CA GLU A 180 -6.89 0.16 -36.01
C GLU A 180 -7.41 1.61 -35.88
N GLN A 181 -7.26 2.27 -34.73
CA GLN A 181 -7.74 3.65 -34.50
C GLN A 181 -6.63 4.65 -34.18
N ALA A 182 -5.35 4.24 -34.27
CA ALA A 182 -4.20 5.08 -33.98
C ALA A 182 -3.88 6.08 -35.11
N SER A 183 -4.71 7.11 -35.25
CA SER A 183 -4.31 8.37 -35.92
C SER A 183 -4.03 9.42 -34.85
N GLY A 184 -2.76 9.56 -34.47
CA GLY A 184 -2.29 10.48 -33.41
C GLY A 184 -1.52 9.74 -32.32
N ALA A 185 -0.59 10.44 -31.66
CA ALA A 185 0.26 9.87 -30.59
C ALA A 185 -0.60 9.43 -29.39
N THR A 186 -1.12 8.20 -29.44
CA THR A 186 -1.93 7.63 -28.36
C THR A 186 -1.02 7.26 -27.19
N ILE A 187 -1.30 7.88 -26.05
CA ILE A 187 -0.60 7.69 -24.78
C ILE A 187 -0.54 6.21 -24.46
N GLY A 188 0.67 5.69 -24.28
CA GLY A 188 0.82 4.36 -23.73
C GLY A 188 0.10 4.18 -22.39
N GLN A 189 -0.50 3.02 -22.12
CA GLN A 189 -0.94 2.73 -20.76
C GLN A 189 0.30 2.67 -19.85
N ILE A 190 0.57 3.77 -19.15
CA ILE A 190 1.52 3.80 -18.05
C ILE A 190 0.82 3.26 -16.81
N ARG A 191 1.33 2.17 -16.26
CA ARG A 191 0.79 1.53 -15.05
C ARG A 191 1.84 0.71 -14.33
N LEU A 192 1.73 0.65 -13.02
CA LEU A 192 2.41 -0.32 -12.17
C LEU A 192 1.76 -1.68 -12.34
N GLN A 193 2.56 -2.69 -12.69
CA GLN A 193 2.13 -4.09 -12.79
C GLN A 193 2.86 -4.97 -11.78
N PRO A 194 2.17 -5.93 -11.15
CA PRO A 194 2.82 -6.87 -10.25
C PRO A 194 3.78 -7.77 -11.03
N MET A 195 5.01 -7.91 -10.53
CA MET A 195 6.04 -8.74 -11.15
C MET A 195 5.89 -10.22 -10.82
N ASP A 196 5.31 -10.53 -9.66
CA ASP A 196 5.25 -11.87 -9.10
C ASP A 196 3.80 -12.29 -8.84
N LYS A 197 3.55 -13.58 -8.88
CA LYS A 197 2.28 -14.14 -8.43
C LYS A 197 2.23 -14.08 -6.91
N TYR A 198 1.09 -13.62 -6.40
CA TYR A 198 0.81 -13.59 -4.97
C TYR A 198 -0.66 -13.92 -4.70
N GLN A 199 -0.93 -14.37 -3.48
CA GLN A 199 -2.28 -14.65 -3.01
C GLN A 199 -2.43 -14.22 -1.55
N TRP A 200 -3.55 -13.57 -1.26
CA TRP A 200 -4.01 -13.34 0.10
C TRP A 200 -4.91 -14.49 0.53
N LEU A 201 -4.62 -15.11 1.67
CA LEU A 201 -5.31 -16.27 2.21
C LEU A 201 -6.39 -15.82 3.21
N PHE A 202 -7.62 -15.63 2.75
CA PHE A 202 -8.77 -15.29 3.60
C PHE A 202 -10.11 -15.74 3.02
#